data_AF-A0A7S3JK41-F1
#
_entry.id   AF-A0A7S3JK41-F1
#
_cell.length_a   1.000
_cell.length_b   1.000
_cell.length_c   1.000
_cell.angle_alpha   90.00
_cell.angle_beta   90.00
_cell.angle_gamma   90.00
#
_symmetry.space_group_name_H-M   'P 1'
#
loop_
_entity.id
_entity.type
_entity.pdbx_description
1 polymer ?
#
loop_
_entity_poly.entity_id
_entity_poly.type
_entity_poly.pdbx_seq_one_letter_code
_entity_poly.pdbx_strand_id
1 'polypeptide(L)'
;PKPRKGVSKQSGANAKQVSAQAEEQLIDRAKQLLREKEIKFKQRVDTAGLAKKDKKKTKVYETSGETVTINKSSSENEKITDKDIKWYNSLIEKGTMKDKISALGLIVKTDPQSSLGYVVALLKMAAKKDRKQAFIAIDNLQELFTQTLLPKDRKLLPFKTAVAEAQSENKKITDTTLSKLFFEHKLRSLYIEYIDLVGKCTNDPLDYFKKLAISILSDCLLECPEQEETLLTLLINKLGDPNAEVSKHTIMNLIRILKKHNNMTQVVTGEIQ
;
A
#
# COMPACT_ATOMS: atom_id res chain seq x y z
N PRO A 1 -2.51 63.01 -21.92
CA PRO A 1 -3.25 62.03 -21.09
C PRO A 1 -2.79 60.59 -21.39
N LYS A 2 -1.85 60.04 -20.57
CA LYS A 2 -1.43 58.62 -20.64
C LYS A 2 -2.24 57.81 -19.60
N PRO A 3 -2.70 56.58 -19.90
CA PRO A 3 -3.49 55.79 -18.98
C PRO A 3 -2.61 55.05 -17.95
N ARG A 4 -3.08 54.99 -16.70
CA ARG A 4 -2.51 54.18 -15.60
C ARG A 4 -2.72 52.69 -15.87
N LYS A 5 -1.64 51.91 -16.02
CA LYS A 5 -1.60 50.45 -15.84
C LYS A 5 -0.71 50.15 -14.64
N GLY A 6 -1.28 49.64 -13.54
CA GLY A 6 -0.46 49.20 -12.41
C GLY A 6 -1.24 48.92 -11.14
N VAL A 7 -2.12 47.91 -11.12
CA VAL A 7 -2.64 47.35 -9.85
C VAL A 7 -2.87 45.82 -9.91
N SER A 8 -2.91 45.16 -11.07
CA SER A 8 -3.40 43.77 -11.16
C SER A 8 -2.42 42.63 -10.84
N LYS A 9 -1.11 42.87 -10.66
CA LYS A 9 -0.12 41.78 -10.44
C LYS A 9 0.14 41.42 -8.97
N GLN A 10 0.00 42.35 -8.02
CA GLN A 10 0.30 42.08 -6.60
C GLN A 10 -0.84 41.34 -5.87
N SER A 11 -2.10 41.56 -6.28
CA SER A 11 -3.27 40.87 -5.69
C SER A 11 -3.28 39.35 -5.98
N GLY A 12 -2.86 38.93 -7.17
CA GLY A 12 -2.81 37.51 -7.54
C GLY A 12 -1.68 36.71 -6.87
N ALA A 13 -0.58 37.38 -6.50
CA ALA A 13 0.51 36.74 -5.75
C ALA A 13 0.11 36.50 -4.28
N ASN A 14 -0.52 37.49 -3.64
CA ASN A 14 -1.00 37.38 -2.27
C ASN A 14 -2.12 36.32 -2.14
N ALA A 15 -3.04 36.24 -3.11
CA ALA A 15 -4.10 35.22 -3.11
C ALA A 15 -3.54 33.78 -3.25
N LYS A 16 -2.52 33.57 -4.09
CA LYS A 16 -1.82 32.28 -4.22
C LYS A 16 -1.01 31.91 -2.97
N GLN A 17 -0.46 32.90 -2.27
CA GLN A 17 0.30 32.68 -1.04
C GLN A 17 -0.63 32.32 0.13
N VAL A 18 -1.78 33.01 0.24
CA VAL A 18 -2.82 32.72 1.24
C VAL A 18 -3.49 31.37 0.96
N SER A 19 -3.73 31.01 -0.31
CA SER A 19 -4.26 29.68 -0.65
C SER A 19 -3.25 28.57 -0.34
N ALA A 20 -1.96 28.78 -0.61
CA ALA A 20 -0.92 27.81 -0.28
C ALA A 20 -0.75 27.60 1.23
N GLN A 21 -0.84 28.67 2.04
CA GLN A 21 -0.80 28.56 3.51
C GLN A 21 -2.04 27.84 4.07
N ALA A 22 -3.22 28.09 3.53
CA ALA A 22 -4.44 27.38 3.91
C ALA A 22 -4.37 25.89 3.53
N GLU A 23 -3.80 25.57 2.37
CA GLU A 23 -3.53 24.20 1.94
C GLU A 23 -2.55 23.47 2.86
N GLU A 24 -1.46 24.13 3.27
CA GLU A 24 -0.46 23.57 4.18
C GLU A 24 -1.06 23.28 5.56
N GLN A 25 -1.91 24.19 6.07
CA GLN A 25 -2.66 23.96 7.31
C GLN A 25 -3.63 22.77 7.20
N LEU A 26 -4.30 22.58 6.06
CA LEU A 26 -5.17 21.41 5.83
C LEU A 26 -4.36 20.11 5.81
N ILE A 27 -3.19 20.10 5.16
CA ILE A 27 -2.29 18.95 5.14
C ILE A 27 -1.85 18.59 6.58
N ASP A 28 -1.44 19.57 7.36
CA ASP A 28 -0.94 19.34 8.72
C ASP A 28 -2.04 18.89 9.67
N ARG A 29 -3.25 19.45 9.55
CA ARG A 29 -4.43 18.95 10.27
C ARG A 29 -4.73 17.50 9.89
N ALA A 30 -4.67 17.15 8.62
CA ALA A 30 -4.93 15.79 8.14
C ALA A 30 -3.89 14.78 8.66
N LYS A 31 -2.61 15.15 8.65
CA LYS A 31 -1.51 14.37 9.26
C LYS A 31 -1.77 14.10 10.74
N GLN A 32 -2.18 15.13 11.47
CA GLN A 32 -2.47 15.01 12.90
C GLN A 32 -3.63 14.03 13.14
N LEU A 33 -4.73 14.16 12.41
CA LEU A 33 -5.89 13.28 12.53
C LEU A 33 -5.54 11.81 12.24
N LEU A 34 -4.74 11.56 11.20
CA LEU A 34 -4.29 10.20 10.89
C LEU A 34 -3.40 9.65 12.01
N ARG A 35 -2.46 10.46 12.51
CA ARG A 35 -1.59 10.07 13.64
C ARG A 35 -2.37 9.78 14.92
N GLU A 36 -3.40 10.57 15.22
CA GLU A 36 -4.28 10.32 16.36
C GLU A 36 -5.04 8.99 16.24
N LYS A 37 -5.51 8.66 15.03
CA LYS A 37 -6.15 7.36 14.75
C LYS A 37 -5.17 6.19 14.91
N GLU A 38 -3.96 6.32 14.36
CA GLU A 38 -2.90 5.31 14.51
C GLU A 38 -2.51 5.10 15.97
N ILE A 39 -2.39 6.17 16.77
CA ILE A 39 -2.08 6.09 18.20
C ILE A 39 -3.21 5.39 18.95
N LYS A 40 -4.47 5.75 18.70
CA LYS A 40 -5.63 5.09 19.33
C LYS A 40 -5.69 3.60 18.96
N PHE A 41 -5.40 3.27 17.71
CA PHE A 41 -5.35 1.88 17.26
C PHE A 41 -4.22 1.11 17.94
N LYS A 42 -2.99 1.66 17.95
CA LYS A 42 -1.86 1.06 18.67
C LYS A 42 -2.16 0.90 20.16
N GLN A 43 -2.73 1.91 20.81
CA GLN A 43 -3.15 1.81 22.20
C GLN A 43 -4.19 0.72 22.42
N ARG A 44 -5.17 0.56 21.53
CA ARG A 44 -6.13 -0.55 21.60
C ARG A 44 -5.42 -1.90 21.42
N VAL A 45 -4.46 -1.96 20.51
CA VAL A 45 -3.64 -3.15 20.26
C VAL A 45 -2.79 -3.50 21.49
N ASP A 46 -2.16 -2.52 22.13
CA ASP A 46 -1.27 -2.69 23.28
C ASP A 46 -2.02 -2.88 24.60
N THR A 47 -3.16 -2.20 24.80
CA THR A 47 -4.02 -2.36 26.00
C THR A 47 -4.73 -3.69 26.01
N ALA A 48 -5.10 -4.23 24.84
CA ALA A 48 -5.43 -5.64 24.72
C ALA A 48 -4.23 -6.47 25.21
N GLY A 49 -2.99 -6.20 24.79
CA GLY A 49 -1.77 -6.83 25.34
C GLY A 49 -1.58 -6.77 26.86
N LEU A 50 -2.02 -5.69 27.52
CA LEU A 50 -1.74 -5.37 28.93
C LEU A 50 -2.85 -5.67 29.94
N ALA A 51 -3.91 -6.41 29.57
CA ALA A 51 -4.93 -6.86 30.53
C ALA A 51 -4.36 -7.90 31.54
N LYS A 52 -3.73 -7.35 32.59
CA LYS A 52 -3.35 -7.84 33.93
C LYS A 52 -2.74 -9.25 34.05
N LYS A 53 -1.45 -9.25 34.44
CA LYS A 53 -0.85 -10.20 35.41
C LYS A 53 -1.83 -10.38 36.58
N ASP A 54 -2.35 -11.59 36.79
CA ASP A 54 -2.22 -12.31 38.06
C ASP A 54 -2.95 -13.67 38.09
N LYS A 55 -2.28 -14.60 38.80
CA LYS A 55 -2.68 -15.95 39.25
C LYS A 55 -2.55 -17.14 38.27
N LYS A 56 -1.44 -17.86 38.50
CA LYS A 56 -1.23 -19.33 38.37
C LYS A 56 -2.45 -20.15 37.93
N LYS A 57 -2.28 -20.91 36.84
CA LYS A 57 -2.39 -22.38 36.86
C LYS A 57 -1.77 -22.98 35.59
N THR A 58 -0.76 -23.80 35.82
CA THR A 58 -0.23 -24.84 34.94
C THR A 58 -1.37 -25.65 34.32
N LYS A 59 -1.28 -25.94 33.01
CA LYS A 59 -1.62 -27.27 32.49
C LYS A 59 -0.93 -27.49 31.13
N VAL A 60 -0.09 -28.51 31.13
CA VAL A 60 0.56 -29.18 30.01
C VAL A 60 -0.51 -29.72 29.07
N TYR A 61 -0.30 -29.61 27.75
CA TYR A 61 -0.71 -30.66 26.81
C TYR A 61 0.34 -30.82 25.72
N GLU A 62 0.56 -32.09 25.41
CA GLU A 62 1.64 -32.69 24.67
C GLU A 62 1.56 -32.47 23.16
N THR A 63 2.74 -32.59 22.55
CA THR A 63 2.97 -32.83 21.14
C THR A 63 2.23 -34.07 20.65
N SER A 64 1.30 -33.91 19.71
CA SER A 64 1.01 -34.91 18.67
C SER A 64 0.30 -34.20 17.52
N GLY A 65 0.71 -34.53 16.30
CA GLY A 65 0.35 -33.77 15.11
C GLY A 65 -1.12 -33.87 14.76
N GLU A 66 -1.66 -32.78 14.22
CA GLU A 66 -2.72 -32.82 13.23
C GLU A 66 -2.81 -31.45 12.54
N THR A 67 -2.89 -31.52 11.21
CA THR A 67 -3.20 -30.44 10.28
C THR A 67 -4.31 -29.53 10.78
N VAL A 68 -4.01 -28.26 11.04
CA VAL A 68 -5.05 -27.24 11.20
C VAL A 68 -5.49 -26.81 9.81
N THR A 69 -6.56 -27.45 9.36
CA THR A 69 -7.39 -27.03 8.24
C THR A 69 -7.91 -25.63 8.55
N ILE A 70 -7.37 -24.62 7.87
CA ILE A 70 -7.94 -23.28 7.88
C ILE A 70 -9.20 -23.36 7.03
N ASN A 71 -10.34 -23.52 7.70
CA ASN A 71 -11.63 -23.50 7.04
C ASN A 71 -11.84 -22.12 6.41
N LYS A 72 -11.92 -22.17 5.08
CA LYS A 72 -12.31 -21.10 4.19
C LYS A 72 -13.83 -20.89 4.37
N SER A 73 -14.24 -19.79 4.97
CA SER A 73 -15.58 -19.24 4.78
C SER A 73 -15.45 -17.75 4.59
N SER A 74 -15.68 -17.34 3.35
CA SER A 74 -15.85 -15.96 2.91
C SER A 74 -16.97 -15.26 3.69
N SER A 75 -16.89 -13.92 3.69
CA SER A 75 -17.89 -12.92 4.06
C SER A 75 -17.98 -12.46 5.51
N GLU A 76 -17.96 -11.12 5.62
CA GLU A 76 -18.24 -10.25 6.77
C GLU A 76 -17.05 -9.92 7.68
N ASN A 77 -16.89 -8.60 7.94
CA ASN A 77 -15.89 -8.00 8.81
C ASN A 77 -15.89 -8.65 10.20
N GLU A 78 -15.13 -9.73 10.40
CA GLU A 78 -14.82 -10.24 11.73
C GLU A 78 -14.04 -9.15 12.47
N LYS A 79 -14.73 -8.45 13.37
CA LYS A 79 -14.08 -7.57 14.33
C LYS A 79 -13.11 -8.42 15.12
N ILE A 80 -11.81 -8.19 14.93
CA ILE A 80 -10.75 -8.86 15.70
C ILE A 80 -11.10 -8.80 17.19
N THR A 81 -11.12 -9.96 17.84
CA THR A 81 -11.34 -10.06 19.28
C THR A 81 -10.08 -9.61 20.01
N ASP A 82 -10.19 -9.07 21.23
CA ASP A 82 -9.02 -8.67 22.03
C ASP A 82 -8.01 -9.83 22.25
N LYS A 83 -8.47 -11.09 22.16
CA LYS A 83 -7.61 -12.29 22.20
C LYS A 83 -6.74 -12.44 20.95
N ASP A 84 -7.31 -12.17 19.78
CA ASP A 84 -6.62 -12.28 18.50
C ASP A 84 -5.55 -11.18 18.40
N ILE A 85 -5.88 -9.95 18.83
CA ILE A 85 -4.92 -8.85 18.97
C ILE A 85 -3.72 -9.24 19.85
N LYS A 86 -3.97 -9.81 21.03
CA LYS A 86 -2.91 -10.29 21.93
C LYS A 86 -2.04 -11.34 21.24
N TRP A 87 -2.67 -12.27 20.53
CA TRP A 87 -1.97 -13.32 19.81
C TRP A 87 -1.07 -12.75 18.70
N TYR A 88 -1.60 -11.82 17.89
CA TYR A 88 -0.80 -11.13 16.86
C TYR A 88 0.39 -10.39 17.46
N ASN A 89 0.22 -9.69 18.58
CA ASN A 89 1.34 -8.99 19.23
C ASN A 89 2.43 -9.95 19.71
N SER A 90 2.04 -11.07 20.34
CA SER A 90 3.01 -12.09 20.72
C SER A 90 3.77 -12.64 19.50
N LEU A 91 3.10 -12.77 18.36
CA LEU A 91 3.70 -13.22 17.12
C LEU A 91 4.64 -12.17 16.51
N ILE A 92 4.26 -10.89 16.57
CA ILE A 92 5.08 -9.77 16.11
C ILE A 92 6.37 -9.63 16.95
N GLU A 93 6.27 -9.83 18.26
CA GLU A 93 7.42 -9.73 19.17
C GLU A 93 8.35 -10.95 19.05
N LYS A 94 7.80 -12.15 19.24
CA LYS A 94 8.58 -13.39 19.48
C LYS A 94 8.56 -14.37 18.31
N GLY A 95 7.68 -14.17 17.33
CA GLY A 95 7.53 -15.08 16.19
C GLY A 95 8.68 -14.99 15.19
N THR A 96 8.70 -15.94 14.25
CA THR A 96 9.64 -15.91 13.13
C THR A 96 9.29 -14.79 12.15
N MET A 97 10.22 -14.39 11.29
CA MET A 97 9.95 -13.33 10.29
C MET A 97 8.72 -13.63 9.42
N LYS A 98 8.49 -14.89 9.06
CA LYS A 98 7.28 -15.32 8.34
C LYS A 98 6.03 -15.09 9.17
N ASP A 99 6.06 -15.48 10.44
CA ASP A 99 4.91 -15.30 11.34
C ASP A 99 4.62 -13.81 11.60
N LYS A 100 5.67 -13.00 11.71
CA LYS A 100 5.56 -11.54 11.83
C LYS A 100 4.88 -10.95 10.60
N ILE A 101 5.31 -11.32 9.39
CA ILE A 101 4.69 -10.86 8.13
C ILE A 101 3.21 -11.24 8.09
N SER A 102 2.88 -12.49 8.42
CA SER A 102 1.49 -12.96 8.46
C SER A 102 0.62 -12.19 9.47
N ALA A 103 1.13 -11.96 10.69
CA ALA A 103 0.42 -11.17 11.70
C ALA A 103 0.19 -9.73 11.26
N LEU A 104 1.22 -9.08 10.72
CA LEU A 104 1.13 -7.71 10.21
C LEU A 104 0.10 -7.59 9.09
N GLY A 105 0.13 -8.52 8.13
CA GLY A 105 -0.84 -8.55 7.05
C GLY A 105 -2.28 -8.72 7.54
N LEU A 106 -2.50 -9.59 8.52
CA LEU A 106 -3.85 -9.80 9.05
C LEU A 106 -4.37 -8.58 9.80
N ILE A 107 -3.54 -7.91 10.62
CA ILE A 107 -3.92 -6.63 11.25
C ILE A 107 -4.34 -5.62 10.19
N VAL A 108 -3.57 -5.49 9.10
CA VAL A 108 -3.89 -4.55 8.01
C VAL A 108 -5.21 -4.89 7.34
N LYS A 109 -5.50 -6.17 7.09
CA LYS A 109 -6.77 -6.62 6.48
C LYS A 109 -7.99 -6.21 7.29
N THR A 110 -7.86 -6.14 8.61
CA THR A 110 -9.01 -5.89 9.51
C THR A 110 -9.31 -4.41 9.77
N ASP A 111 -8.29 -3.56 9.86
CA ASP A 111 -8.47 -2.10 9.92
C ASP A 111 -7.46 -1.41 9.00
N PRO A 112 -7.73 -1.33 7.69
CA PRO A 112 -6.85 -0.68 6.72
C PRO A 112 -6.53 0.77 7.05
N GLN A 113 -7.50 1.52 7.60
CA GLN A 113 -7.38 2.98 7.78
C GLN A 113 -6.39 3.36 8.87
N SER A 114 -6.35 2.58 9.96
CA SER A 114 -5.49 2.87 11.11
C SER A 114 -4.17 2.08 11.09
N SER A 115 -3.99 1.17 10.13
CA SER A 115 -2.89 0.21 10.11
C SER A 115 -1.77 0.52 9.09
N LEU A 116 -1.78 1.70 8.48
CA LEU A 116 -0.74 2.10 7.51
C LEU A 116 0.69 2.01 8.08
N GLY A 117 0.88 2.23 9.38
CA GLY A 117 2.16 2.01 10.05
C GLY A 117 2.69 0.57 9.94
N TYR A 118 1.81 -0.43 9.87
CA TYR A 118 2.20 -1.84 9.68
C TYR A 118 2.54 -2.14 8.22
N VAL A 119 1.90 -1.47 7.25
CA VAL A 119 2.31 -1.53 5.83
C VAL A 119 3.73 -0.98 5.66
N VAL A 120 4.05 0.13 6.33
CA VAL A 120 5.42 0.67 6.35
C VAL A 120 6.41 -0.33 6.97
N ALA A 121 6.01 -1.05 8.02
CA ALA A 121 6.85 -2.09 8.62
C ALA A 121 7.08 -3.27 7.65
N LEU A 122 6.03 -3.70 6.94
CA LEU A 122 6.13 -4.74 5.90
C LEU A 122 7.05 -4.30 4.75
N LEU A 123 6.96 -3.06 4.28
CA LEU A 123 7.86 -2.50 3.27
C LEU A 123 9.32 -2.55 3.73
N LYS A 124 9.59 -2.21 4.99
CA LYS A 124 10.94 -2.34 5.57
C LYS A 124 11.43 -3.78 5.62
N MET A 125 10.53 -4.75 5.83
CA MET A 125 10.86 -6.18 5.81
C MET A 125 11.13 -6.67 4.38
N ALA A 126 10.36 -6.19 3.40
CA ALA A 126 10.58 -6.43 1.98
C ALA A 126 11.91 -5.84 1.48
N ALA A 127 12.39 -4.75 2.08
CA ALA A 127 13.66 -4.13 1.72
C ALA A 127 14.91 -4.80 2.34
N LYS A 128 14.75 -5.88 3.12
CA LYS A 128 15.88 -6.57 3.78
C LYS A 128 16.74 -7.35 2.78
N LYS A 129 17.99 -7.59 3.18
CA LYS A 129 18.98 -8.33 2.36
C LYS A 129 18.65 -9.82 2.14
N ASP A 130 17.86 -10.44 3.02
CA ASP A 130 17.45 -11.82 2.83
C ASP A 130 16.37 -11.91 1.75
N ARG A 131 16.77 -12.35 0.55
CA ARG A 131 15.90 -12.45 -0.63
C ARG A 131 14.63 -13.27 -0.35
N LYS A 132 14.75 -14.43 0.31
CA LYS A 132 13.59 -15.32 0.51
C LYS A 132 12.56 -14.65 1.42
N GLN A 133 13.03 -14.04 2.51
CA GLN A 133 12.13 -13.31 3.41
C GLN A 133 11.57 -12.04 2.78
N ALA A 134 12.38 -11.32 2.00
CA ALA A 134 11.95 -10.16 1.25
C ALA A 134 10.79 -10.50 0.31
N PHE A 135 10.92 -11.56 -0.49
CA PHE A 135 9.86 -11.97 -1.40
C PHE A 135 8.59 -12.46 -0.69
N ILE A 136 8.69 -13.09 0.49
CA ILE A 136 7.50 -13.40 1.31
C ILE A 136 6.78 -12.11 1.75
N ALA A 137 7.53 -11.07 2.13
CA ALA A 137 6.93 -9.78 2.48
C ALA A 137 6.35 -9.06 1.26
N ILE A 138 7.01 -9.13 0.10
CA ILE A 138 6.53 -8.54 -1.17
C ILE A 138 5.21 -9.19 -1.60
N ASP A 139 5.12 -10.52 -1.52
CA ASP A 139 3.92 -11.29 -1.87
C ASP A 139 2.77 -10.96 -0.92
N ASN A 140 3.04 -10.87 0.38
CA ASN A 140 2.04 -10.43 1.36
C ASN A 140 1.55 -9.00 1.07
N LEU A 141 2.46 -8.07 0.75
CA LEU A 141 2.10 -6.71 0.36
C LEU A 141 1.27 -6.67 -0.92
N GLN A 142 1.60 -7.50 -1.92
CA GLN A 142 0.82 -7.62 -3.15
C GLN A 142 -0.63 -7.99 -2.85
N GLU A 143 -0.83 -9.00 -2.01
CA GLU A 143 -2.17 -9.45 -1.60
C GLU A 143 -2.91 -8.32 -0.87
N LEU A 144 -2.25 -7.61 0.05
CA LEU A 144 -2.86 -6.48 0.77
C LEU A 144 -3.29 -5.36 -0.17
N PHE A 145 -2.41 -4.95 -1.09
CA PHE A 145 -2.72 -3.89 -2.04
C PHE A 145 -3.87 -4.28 -2.96
N THR A 146 -3.80 -5.46 -3.59
CA THR A 146 -4.79 -5.88 -4.59
C THR A 146 -6.14 -6.30 -4.01
N GLN A 147 -6.17 -6.89 -2.80
CA GLN A 147 -7.40 -7.43 -2.23
C GLN A 147 -8.08 -6.51 -1.23
N THR A 148 -7.33 -5.65 -0.54
CA THR A 148 -7.86 -4.90 0.62
C THR A 148 -7.70 -3.38 0.48
N LEU A 149 -6.51 -2.91 0.10
CA LEU A 149 -6.16 -1.49 0.24
C LEU A 149 -6.57 -0.65 -0.98
N LEU A 150 -6.29 -1.15 -2.19
CA LEU A 150 -6.55 -0.39 -3.41
C LEU A 150 -8.02 -0.50 -3.83
N PRO A 151 -8.65 0.62 -4.21
CA PRO A 151 -9.97 0.58 -4.84
C PRO A 151 -9.88 -0.02 -6.24
N LYS A 152 -10.83 -0.90 -6.60
CA LYS A 152 -10.84 -1.58 -7.91
C LYS A 152 -11.37 -0.70 -9.04
N ASP A 153 -12.26 0.23 -8.72
CA ASP A 153 -13.04 0.97 -9.73
C ASP A 153 -12.49 2.38 -10.03
N ARG A 154 -11.46 2.84 -9.30
CA ARG A 154 -10.92 4.20 -9.45
C ARG A 154 -9.43 4.29 -9.11
N LYS A 155 -8.75 5.29 -9.67
CA LYS A 155 -7.37 5.62 -9.34
C LYS A 155 -7.28 6.42 -8.03
N LEU A 156 -6.15 6.30 -7.32
CA LEU A 156 -5.88 7.06 -6.10
C LEU A 156 -5.52 8.50 -6.43
N LEU A 157 -6.14 9.47 -5.76
CA LEU A 157 -5.90 10.88 -6.03
C LEU A 157 -4.80 11.46 -5.15
N PRO A 158 -3.94 12.36 -5.69
CA PRO A 158 -3.06 13.17 -4.85
C PRO A 158 -3.90 14.04 -3.90
N PHE A 159 -3.40 14.27 -2.69
CA PHE A 159 -4.14 15.01 -1.66
C PHE A 159 -4.68 16.36 -2.16
N LYS A 160 -3.86 17.13 -2.88
CA LYS A 160 -4.24 18.44 -3.42
C LYS A 160 -5.43 18.34 -4.38
N THR A 161 -5.37 17.41 -5.33
CA THR A 161 -6.44 17.17 -6.29
C THR A 161 -7.72 16.72 -5.58
N ALA A 162 -7.59 15.79 -4.62
CA ALA A 162 -8.73 15.25 -3.90
C ALA A 162 -9.43 16.30 -3.03
N VAL A 163 -8.67 17.21 -2.40
CA VAL A 163 -9.23 18.34 -1.64
C VAL A 163 -9.92 19.34 -2.58
N ALA A 164 -9.31 19.68 -3.71
CA ALA A 164 -9.90 20.60 -4.69
C ALA A 164 -11.21 20.06 -5.27
N GLU A 165 -11.27 18.77 -5.61
CA GLU A 165 -12.50 18.11 -6.06
C GLU A 165 -13.58 18.16 -4.97
N ALA A 166 -13.24 17.80 -3.73
CA ALA A 166 -14.17 17.86 -2.61
C ALA A 166 -14.72 19.28 -2.35
N GLN A 167 -13.91 20.32 -2.54
CA GLN A 167 -14.34 21.73 -2.45
C GLN A 167 -15.24 22.13 -3.61
N SER A 168 -14.93 21.68 -4.83
CA SER A 168 -15.71 21.99 -6.03
C SER A 168 -17.13 21.42 -5.99
N GLU A 169 -17.31 20.27 -5.34
CA GLU A 169 -18.61 19.64 -5.11
C GLU A 169 -19.43 20.31 -3.99
N ASN A 170 -18.96 21.45 -3.46
CA ASN A 170 -19.58 22.21 -2.37
C ASN A 170 -19.81 21.38 -1.09
N LYS A 171 -19.05 20.29 -0.92
CA LYS A 171 -19.08 19.46 0.29
C LYS A 171 -18.27 20.17 1.37
N LYS A 172 -18.87 20.35 2.56
CA LYS A 172 -18.10 20.78 3.74
C LYS A 172 -16.99 19.76 4.00
N ILE A 173 -15.73 20.21 3.97
CA ILE A 173 -14.60 19.38 4.37
C ILE A 173 -14.70 19.19 5.88
N THR A 174 -15.17 18.01 6.28
CA THR A 174 -15.12 17.58 7.68
C THR A 174 -13.77 16.94 7.99
N ASP A 175 -13.38 16.91 9.27
CA ASP A 175 -12.19 16.17 9.74
C ASP A 175 -12.21 14.70 9.28
N THR A 176 -13.40 14.10 9.17
CA THR A 176 -13.55 12.72 8.69
C THR A 176 -13.23 12.60 7.20
N THR A 177 -13.74 13.52 6.37
CA THR A 177 -13.42 13.58 4.94
C THR A 177 -11.93 13.82 4.75
N LEU A 178 -11.37 14.81 5.46
CA LEU A 178 -9.97 15.17 5.38
C LEU A 178 -9.04 14.00 5.73
N SER A 179 -9.37 13.26 6.80
CA SER A 179 -8.63 12.06 7.20
C SER A 179 -8.67 10.96 6.13
N LYS A 180 -9.81 10.75 5.45
CA LYS A 180 -9.91 9.77 4.35
C LYS A 180 -9.08 10.17 3.14
N LEU A 181 -9.12 11.45 2.75
CA LEU A 181 -8.33 11.97 1.63
C LEU A 181 -6.83 11.84 1.90
N PHE A 182 -6.40 12.12 3.13
CA PHE A 182 -4.99 11.99 3.51
C PHE A 182 -4.55 10.54 3.62
N PHE A 183 -5.41 9.65 4.12
CA PHE A 183 -5.18 8.21 4.07
C PHE A 183 -4.91 7.74 2.63
N GLU A 184 -5.76 8.15 1.69
CA GLU A 184 -5.63 7.79 0.28
C GLU A 184 -4.31 8.28 -0.32
N HIS A 185 -3.95 9.52 -0.04
CA HIS A 185 -2.66 10.08 -0.45
C HIS A 185 -1.49 9.29 0.12
N LYS A 186 -1.52 8.92 1.41
CA LYS A 186 -0.46 8.15 2.03
C LYS A 186 -0.39 6.74 1.45
N LEU A 187 -1.54 6.10 1.21
CA LEU A 187 -1.61 4.79 0.59
C LEU A 187 -1.00 4.80 -0.82
N ARG A 188 -1.30 5.83 -1.62
CA ARG A 188 -0.69 6.01 -2.94
C ARG A 188 0.84 6.08 -2.84
N SER A 189 1.37 6.89 -1.92
CA SER A 189 2.83 7.00 -1.73
C SER A 189 3.47 5.67 -1.31
N LEU A 190 2.79 4.87 -0.46
CA LEU A 190 3.28 3.56 -0.06
C LEU A 190 3.24 2.56 -1.22
N TYR A 191 2.25 2.65 -2.09
CA TYR A 191 2.16 1.80 -3.28
C TYR A 191 3.26 2.15 -4.30
N ILE A 192 3.56 3.43 -4.50
CA ILE A 192 4.70 3.85 -5.33
C ILE A 192 6.01 3.29 -4.77
N GLU A 193 6.24 3.42 -3.45
CA GLU A 193 7.43 2.87 -2.79
C GLU A 193 7.50 1.34 -2.94
N TYR A 194 6.36 0.65 -2.87
CA TYR A 194 6.25 -0.79 -3.13
C TYR A 194 6.66 -1.14 -4.56
N ILE A 195 6.11 -0.46 -5.57
CA ILE A 195 6.44 -0.71 -6.98
C ILE A 195 7.93 -0.43 -7.26
N ASP A 196 8.49 0.64 -6.71
CA ASP A 196 9.92 0.94 -6.82
C ASP A 196 10.79 -0.16 -6.20
N LEU A 197 10.36 -0.72 -5.06
CA LEU A 197 11.05 -1.81 -4.39
C LEU A 197 11.04 -3.08 -5.26
N VAL A 198 9.88 -3.48 -5.77
CA VAL A 198 9.76 -4.67 -6.66
C VAL A 198 10.48 -4.44 -7.98
N GLY A 199 10.43 -3.22 -8.54
CA GLY A 199 11.18 -2.83 -9.74
C GLY A 199 12.69 -2.96 -9.57
N LYS A 200 13.24 -2.74 -8.37
CA LYS A 200 14.66 -3.05 -8.10
C LYS A 200 14.93 -4.55 -8.14
N CYS A 201 13.99 -5.37 -7.67
CA CYS A 201 14.10 -6.83 -7.70
C CYS A 201 14.07 -7.43 -9.11
N THR A 202 13.57 -6.71 -10.13
CA THR A 202 13.65 -7.17 -11.54
C THR A 202 15.07 -7.14 -12.11
N ASN A 203 16.03 -6.57 -11.37
CA ASN A 203 17.45 -6.53 -11.71
C ASN A 203 18.29 -7.39 -10.75
N ASP A 204 17.68 -8.31 -10.00
CA ASP A 204 18.42 -9.24 -9.12
C ASP A 204 19.42 -10.09 -9.95
N PRO A 205 20.62 -10.40 -9.43
CA PRO A 205 21.59 -11.24 -10.13
C PRO A 205 21.08 -12.66 -10.45
N LEU A 206 20.07 -13.16 -9.73
CA LEU A 206 19.50 -14.48 -9.95
C LEU A 206 18.23 -14.38 -10.79
N ASP A 207 18.22 -15.07 -11.93
CA ASP A 207 17.09 -15.05 -12.88
C ASP A 207 15.76 -15.50 -12.27
N TYR A 208 15.81 -16.43 -11.31
CA TYR A 208 14.61 -16.86 -10.57
C TYR A 208 13.89 -15.68 -9.90
N PHE A 209 14.63 -14.82 -9.18
CA PHE A 209 14.04 -13.67 -8.49
C PHE A 209 13.64 -12.56 -9.46
N LYS A 210 14.36 -12.37 -10.58
CA LYS A 210 13.94 -11.47 -11.66
C LYS A 210 12.57 -11.88 -12.22
N LYS A 211 12.41 -13.15 -12.59
CA LYS A 211 11.14 -13.69 -13.11
C LYS A 211 10.01 -13.57 -12.09
N LEU A 212 10.29 -13.82 -10.82
CA LEU A 212 9.31 -13.68 -9.74
C LEU A 212 8.85 -12.21 -9.59
N ALA A 213 9.77 -11.25 -9.58
CA ALA A 213 9.44 -9.83 -9.53
C ALA A 213 8.63 -9.36 -10.75
N ILE A 214 9.00 -9.83 -11.96
CA ILE A 214 8.25 -9.54 -13.20
C ILE A 214 6.82 -10.07 -13.11
N SER A 215 6.62 -11.29 -12.59
CA SER A 215 5.28 -11.85 -12.40
C SER A 215 4.46 -10.99 -11.41
N ILE A 216 5.06 -10.59 -10.29
CA ILE A 216 4.41 -9.75 -9.26
C ILE A 216 3.96 -8.40 -9.84
N LEU A 217 4.84 -7.71 -10.58
CA LEU A 217 4.48 -6.43 -11.24
C LEU A 217 3.36 -6.63 -12.28
N SER A 218 3.42 -7.73 -13.03
CA SER A 218 2.41 -8.04 -14.04
C SER A 218 1.05 -8.34 -13.41
N ASP A 219 1.03 -9.06 -12.30
CA ASP A 219 -0.19 -9.36 -11.55
C ASP A 219 -0.76 -8.11 -10.88
N CYS A 220 0.08 -7.20 -10.38
CA CYS A 220 -0.35 -5.89 -9.89
C CYS A 220 -1.13 -5.14 -10.98
N LEU A 221 -0.55 -5.04 -12.18
CA LEU A 221 -1.18 -4.35 -13.31
C LEU A 221 -2.48 -5.03 -13.77
N LEU A 222 -2.53 -6.36 -13.73
CA LEU A 222 -3.72 -7.14 -14.12
C LEU A 222 -4.88 -6.97 -13.16
N GLU A 223 -4.63 -6.91 -11.86
CA GLU A 223 -5.66 -6.82 -10.82
C GLU A 223 -6.06 -5.39 -10.51
N CYS A 224 -5.09 -4.46 -10.45
CA CYS A 224 -5.31 -3.06 -10.12
C CYS A 224 -4.35 -2.17 -10.93
N PRO A 225 -4.79 -1.51 -12.02
CA PRO A 225 -3.94 -0.65 -12.86
C PRO A 225 -3.66 0.72 -12.22
N GLU A 226 -3.31 0.73 -10.94
CA GLU A 226 -2.77 1.90 -10.25
C GLU A 226 -1.26 2.01 -10.60
N GLN A 227 -0.76 3.22 -10.89
CA GLN A 227 0.61 3.43 -11.42
C GLN A 227 0.92 2.66 -12.72
N GLU A 228 -0.08 2.51 -13.60
CA GLU A 228 -0.01 1.81 -14.89
C GLU A 228 1.22 2.17 -15.74
N GLU A 229 1.49 3.46 -15.95
CA GLU A 229 2.63 3.94 -16.74
C GLU A 229 3.95 3.40 -16.18
N THR A 230 4.21 3.63 -14.88
CA THR A 230 5.41 3.14 -14.20
C THR A 230 5.55 1.62 -14.28
N LEU A 231 4.46 0.89 -14.04
CA LEU A 231 4.43 -0.58 -14.12
C LEU A 231 4.79 -1.08 -15.52
N LEU A 232 4.19 -0.47 -16.56
CA LEU A 232 4.45 -0.81 -17.95
C LEU A 232 5.89 -0.49 -18.35
N THR A 233 6.40 0.70 -18.03
CA THR A 233 7.80 1.06 -18.29
C THR A 233 8.77 0.08 -17.63
N LEU A 234 8.53 -0.32 -16.37
CA LEU A 234 9.35 -1.33 -15.70
C LEU A 234 9.33 -2.67 -16.44
N LEU A 235 8.17 -3.14 -16.88
CA LEU A 235 8.04 -4.41 -17.61
C LEU A 235 8.65 -4.33 -19.01
N ILE A 236 8.39 -3.27 -19.78
CA ILE A 236 8.90 -3.08 -21.14
C ILE A 236 10.43 -3.00 -21.13
N ASN A 237 11.01 -2.32 -20.14
CA ASN A 237 12.47 -2.30 -19.96
C ASN A 237 13.08 -3.69 -19.77
N LYS A 238 12.30 -4.67 -19.26
CA LYS A 238 12.75 -6.07 -19.12
C LYS A 238 12.64 -6.90 -20.41
N LEU A 239 12.13 -6.35 -21.51
CA LEU A 239 12.19 -7.00 -22.82
C LEU A 239 13.63 -7.07 -23.35
N GLY A 240 14.47 -6.09 -23.00
CA GLY A 240 15.88 -6.03 -23.34
C GLY A 240 16.81 -6.74 -22.35
N ASP A 241 16.32 -7.64 -21.48
CA ASP A 241 17.19 -8.36 -20.54
C ASP A 241 18.21 -9.23 -21.30
N PRO A 242 19.50 -9.25 -20.89
CA PRO A 242 20.51 -10.06 -21.55
C PRO A 242 20.22 -11.56 -21.48
N ASN A 243 19.43 -12.01 -20.49
CA ASN A 243 18.97 -13.39 -20.43
C ASN A 243 17.67 -13.56 -21.24
N ALA A 244 17.76 -14.30 -22.35
CA ALA A 244 16.63 -14.61 -23.22
C ALA A 244 15.44 -15.27 -22.49
N GLU A 245 15.71 -16.08 -21.45
CA GLU A 245 14.65 -16.73 -20.67
C GLU A 245 13.89 -15.75 -19.77
N VAL A 246 14.54 -14.67 -19.32
CA VAL A 246 13.88 -13.58 -18.58
C VAL A 246 13.07 -12.73 -19.55
N SER A 247 13.65 -12.34 -20.70
CA SER A 247 12.94 -11.59 -21.74
C SER A 247 11.69 -12.33 -22.23
N LYS A 248 11.81 -13.64 -22.53
CA LYS A 248 10.67 -14.49 -22.91
C LYS A 248 9.58 -14.52 -21.84
N HIS A 249 9.95 -14.60 -20.56
CA HIS A 249 9.00 -14.55 -19.44
C HIS A 249 8.26 -13.21 -19.36
N THR A 250 8.98 -12.10 -19.59
CA THR A 250 8.39 -10.76 -19.69
C THR A 250 7.38 -10.68 -20.84
N ILE A 251 7.74 -11.17 -22.03
CA ILE A 251 6.85 -11.18 -23.21
C ILE A 251 5.56 -11.95 -22.89
N MET A 252 5.67 -13.15 -22.29
CA MET A 252 4.50 -13.94 -21.92
C MET A 252 3.57 -13.20 -20.95
N ASN A 253 4.12 -12.47 -19.98
CA ASN A 253 3.33 -11.68 -19.05
C ASN A 253 2.66 -10.47 -19.73
N LEU A 254 3.38 -9.75 -20.60
CA LEU A 254 2.80 -8.65 -21.37
C LEU A 254 1.66 -9.12 -22.28
N ILE A 255 1.82 -10.27 -22.94
CA ILE A 255 0.72 -10.89 -23.72
C ILE A 255 -0.50 -11.16 -22.83
N ARG A 256 -0.30 -11.66 -21.60
CA ARG A 256 -1.39 -11.89 -20.65
C ARG A 256 -2.10 -10.59 -20.26
N ILE A 257 -1.33 -9.52 -20.06
CA ILE A 257 -1.85 -8.17 -19.77
C ILE A 257 -2.72 -7.65 -20.92
N LEU A 258 -2.19 -7.69 -22.15
CA LEU A 258 -2.89 -7.21 -23.34
C LEU A 258 -4.18 -7.99 -23.63
N LYS A 259 -4.21 -9.30 -23.33
CA LYS A 259 -5.42 -10.12 -23.45
C LYS A 259 -6.53 -9.75 -22.46
N LYS A 260 -6.19 -9.31 -21.25
CA LYS A 260 -7.17 -8.93 -20.22
C LYS A 260 -7.67 -7.49 -20.42
N HIS A 261 -6.79 -6.60 -20.86
CA HIS A 261 -7.03 -5.17 -20.89
C HIS A 261 -6.78 -4.60 -22.30
N ASN A 262 -7.80 -4.67 -23.14
CA ASN A 262 -7.70 -4.27 -24.55
C ASN A 262 -7.26 -2.79 -24.73
N ASN A 263 -7.63 -1.92 -23.78
CA ASN A 263 -7.28 -0.50 -23.80
C ASN A 263 -5.78 -0.24 -23.58
N MET A 264 -5.04 -1.17 -22.97
CA MET A 264 -3.59 -1.02 -22.73
C MET A 264 -2.73 -1.26 -23.99
N THR A 265 -3.32 -1.82 -25.05
CA THR A 265 -2.60 -2.07 -26.31
C THR A 265 -1.94 -0.80 -26.86
N GLN A 266 -2.64 0.33 -26.83
CA GLN A 266 -2.12 1.60 -27.37
C GLN A 266 -0.95 2.16 -26.56
N VAL A 267 -1.01 2.03 -25.23
CA VAL A 267 0.06 2.50 -24.33
C VAL A 267 1.32 1.67 -24.54
N VAL A 268 1.19 0.33 -24.58
CA VAL A 268 2.32 -0.57 -24.80
C VAL A 268 2.97 -0.33 -26.16
N THR A 269 2.20 -0.07 -27.22
CA THR A 269 2.78 0.25 -28.54
C THR A 269 3.50 1.59 -28.58
N GLY A 270 3.07 2.57 -27.79
CA GLY A 270 3.72 3.88 -27.71
C GLY A 270 5.06 3.84 -26.98
N GLU A 271 5.19 3.01 -25.95
CA GLU A 271 6.42 2.85 -25.15
C GLU A 271 7.53 2.05 -25.87
N ILE A 272 7.20 1.30 -26.94
CA ILE A 272 8.15 0.49 -27.71
C ILE A 272 8.80 1.29 -28.87
N GLN A 273 8.21 2.43 -29.26
CA GLN A 273 8.71 3.31 -30.34
C GLN A 273 9.77 4.28 -29.84
#